data_AF-A0A3L8CKK1-F1
#
_entry.id   AF-A0A3L8CKK1-F1
#
_cell.length_a   1.000
_cell.length_b   1.000
_cell.length_c   1.000
_cell.angle_alpha   90.00
_cell.angle_beta   90.00
_cell.angle_gamma   90.00
#
_symmetry.space_group_name_H-M   'P 1'
#
loop_
_entity.id
_entity.type
_entity.pdbx_description
1 polymer ?
#
loop_
_entity_poly.entity_id
_entity_poly.type
_entity_poly.pdbx_seq_one_letter_code
_entity_poly.pdbx_strand_id
1 'polypeptide(L)' 'MYGMRAQDNAPATHFRSDRLCRVNGELYFSTRENTLEGPFENAEVAAKGIQAYIERMQESTANR' A
#
# COMPACT_ATOMS: atom_id res chain seq x y z
N MET A 1 16.69 -14.13 -1.12
CA MET A 1 17.03 -12.98 -2.00
C MET A 1 16.90 -11.71 -1.16
N TYR A 2 18.01 -11.09 -0.76
CA TYR A 2 17.99 -9.78 -0.09
C TYR A 2 17.66 -8.72 -1.14
N GLY A 3 16.45 -8.16 -1.08
CA GLY A 3 16.02 -7.11 -2.01
C GLY A 3 16.66 -5.79 -1.61
N MET A 4 17.67 -5.35 -2.35
CA MET A 4 18.27 -4.01 -2.25
C MET A 4 17.56 -3.11 -3.27
N ARG A 5 16.93 -2.02 -2.81
CA ARG A 5 16.47 -0.96 -3.72
C ARG A 5 17.70 -0.20 -4.22
N ALA A 6 17.66 0.34 -5.43
CA ALA A 6 18.77 1.10 -6.01
C ALA A 6 19.18 2.34 -5.18
N GLN A 7 18.32 2.76 -4.25
CA GLN A 7 18.50 3.92 -3.38
C GLN A 7 19.07 3.56 -2.00
N ASP A 8 19.21 2.26 -1.69
CA ASP A 8 19.72 1.81 -0.40
C ASP A 8 21.24 1.95 -0.37
N ASN A 9 21.76 2.71 0.61
CA ASN A 9 23.20 2.97 0.73
C ASN A 9 23.98 1.79 1.35
N ALA A 10 23.27 0.81 1.92
CA ALA A 10 23.80 -0.41 2.50
C ALA A 10 22.73 -1.51 2.51
N PRO A 11 23.10 -2.80 2.63
CA PRO A 11 22.14 -3.89 2.77
C PRO A 11 21.28 -3.72 4.02
N ALA A 12 19.97 -3.57 3.84
CA ALA A 12 19.01 -3.45 4.93
C ALA A 12 17.87 -4.46 4.80
N THR A 13 17.37 -4.94 5.93
CA THR A 13 16.16 -5.78 5.97
C THR A 13 14.94 -4.88 5.99
N HIS A 14 14.27 -4.73 4.85
CA HIS A 14 13.02 -3.99 4.77
C HIS A 14 11.83 -4.93 4.95
N PHE A 15 11.13 -4.80 6.07
CA PHE A 15 9.82 -5.42 6.24
C PHE A 15 8.80 -4.65 5.40
N ARG A 16 8.04 -5.37 4.57
CA ARG A 16 6.87 -4.77 3.93
C ARG A 16 5.80 -4.63 5.00
N SER A 17 5.59 -3.41 5.50
CA SER A 17 4.39 -3.12 6.26
C SER A 17 3.18 -3.38 5.37
N ASP A 18 2.21 -4.12 5.89
CA ASP A 18 0.91 -4.23 5.24
C ASP A 18 0.30 -2.82 5.10
N ARG A 19 -0.43 -2.59 4.02
CA ARG A 19 -1.11 -1.31 3.79
C ARG A 19 -2.38 -1.18 4.63
N LEU A 20 -2.85 -2.27 5.21
CA LEU A 20 -4.05 -2.32 6.05
C LEU A 20 -3.78 -1.79 7.47
N CYS A 21 -4.64 -0.90 7.96
CA CYS A 21 -4.55 -0.38 9.32
C CYS A 21 -5.94 -0.21 9.95
N ARG A 22 -5.98 -0.09 11.29
CA ARG A 22 -7.20 0.25 12.02
C ARG A 22 -7.08 1.62 12.66
N VAL A 23 -8.09 2.45 12.46
CA VAL A 23 -8.22 3.76 13.11
C VAL A 23 -9.55 3.75 13.86
N ASN A 24 -9.51 3.91 15.19
CA ASN A 24 -10.68 3.85 16.06
C ASN A 24 -11.53 2.57 15.92
N GLY A 25 -10.90 1.45 15.58
CA GLY A 25 -11.57 0.16 15.37
C GLY A 25 -12.09 -0.05 13.96
N GLU A 26 -12.10 0.98 13.12
CA GLU A 26 -12.51 0.91 11.71
C GLU A 26 -11.32 0.58 10.82
N LEU A 27 -11.58 -0.10 9.70
CA LEU A 27 -10.55 -0.62 8.82
C LEU A 27 -10.24 0.33 7.67
N TYR A 28 -8.97 0.64 7.45
CA TYR A 28 -8.50 1.51 6.37
C TYR A 28 -7.32 0.88 5.66
N PHE A 29 -6.95 1.42 4.50
CA PHE A 29 -5.61 1.23 3.97
C PHE A 29 -4.91 2.56 3.69
N SER A 30 -3.58 2.57 3.82
CA SER A 30 -2.74 3.73 3.53
C SER A 30 -2.25 3.72 2.07
N THR A 31 -2.40 4.85 1.36
CA THR A 31 -1.86 5.07 0.00
C THR A 31 -0.40 5.53 0.04
N ARG A 32 0.27 5.62 -1.12
CA ARG A 32 1.62 6.20 -1.21
C ARG A 32 1.66 7.70 -0.92
N GLU A 33 0.52 8.36 -1.09
CA GLU A 33 0.33 9.79 -0.87
C GLU A 33 0.03 10.10 0.62
N ASN A 34 0.15 9.09 1.50
CA ASN A 34 -0.19 9.16 2.93
C ASN A 34 -1.67 9.52 3.20
N THR A 35 -2.57 9.15 2.30
CA THR A 35 -4.02 9.20 2.57
C THR A 35 -4.51 7.89 3.15
N LEU A 36 -5.56 7.94 3.97
CA LEU A 36 -6.27 6.78 4.48
C LEU A 36 -7.56 6.62 3.68
N GLU A 37 -7.67 5.49 2.97
CA GLU A 37 -8.88 5.12 2.23
C GLU A 37 -9.71 4.17 3.09
N GLY A 38 -11.03 4.36 3.11
CA GLY A 38 -11.97 3.63 3.95
C GLY A 38 -12.99 4.55 4.62
N PRO A 39 -13.73 4.07 5.64
CA PRO A 39 -13.58 2.77 6.29
C PRO A 39 -14.12 1.60 5.45
N PHE A 40 -13.58 0.41 5.67
CA PHE A 40 -14.03 -0.85 5.05
C PHE A 40 -14.67 -1.78 6.08
N GLU A 41 -15.69 -2.51 5.65
CA GLU A 41 -16.40 -3.47 6.51
C GLU A 41 -15.50 -4.63 6.96
N ASN A 42 -14.63 -5.10 6.07
CA ASN A 42 -13.74 -6.23 6.33
C ASN A 42 -12.46 -6.16 5.47
N ALA A 43 -11.51 -7.03 5.79
CA ALA A 43 -10.20 -7.07 5.13
C ALA A 43 -10.28 -7.45 3.64
N GLU A 44 -11.28 -8.23 3.22
CA GLU A 44 -11.44 -8.62 1.82
C GLU A 44 -11.86 -7.43 0.95
N VAL A 45 -12.76 -6.58 1.46
CA VAL A 45 -13.17 -5.34 0.77
C VAL A 45 -12.00 -4.36 0.70
N ALA A 46 -11.26 -4.19 1.80
CA ALA A 46 -10.06 -3.35 1.81
C ALA A 46 -9.00 -3.84 0.82
N ALA A 47 -8.79 -5.17 0.72
CA ALA A 47 -7.85 -5.77 -0.24
C ALA A 47 -8.25 -5.48 -1.69
N LYS A 48 -9.55 -5.56 -2.03
CA LYS A 48 -10.06 -5.16 -3.35
C LYS A 48 -9.82 -3.67 -3.62
N GLY A 49 -10.02 -2.81 -2.62
CA GLY A 49 -9.72 -1.38 -2.71
C GLY A 49 -8.24 -1.10 -2.96
N ILE A 50 -7.35 -1.81 -2.25
CA ILE A 50 -5.89 -1.73 -2.46
C ILE A 50 -5.53 -2.12 -3.89
N GLN A 51 -6.10 -3.22 -4.41
CA GLN A 51 -5.83 -3.69 -5.76
C GLN A 51 -6.28 -2.66 -6.82
N ALA A 52 -7.49 -2.13 -6.70
CA ALA A 52 -8.01 -1.10 -7.60
C ALA A 52 -7.17 0.19 -7.56
N TYR A 53 -6.68 0.59 -6.38
CA TYR A 53 -5.75 1.72 -6.26
C TYR A 53 -4.43 1.45 -6.97
N ILE A 54 -3.84 0.25 -6.78
CA ILE A 54 -2.58 -0.14 -7.44
C ILE A 54 -2.74 -0.10 -8.96
N GLU A 55 -3.83 -0.65 -9.50
CA GLU A 55 -4.11 -0.66 -10.94
C GLU A 55 -4.20 0.76 -11.51
N ARG A 56 -4.98 1.65 -10.88
CA ARG A 56 -5.07 3.07 -11.30
C ARG A 56 -3.73 3.77 -11.28
N MET A 57 -2.91 3.53 -10.25
CA MET A 57 -1.59 4.15 -10.15
C MET A 57 -0.63 3.62 -11.23
N GLN A 58 -0.70 2.32 -11.54
CA GLN A 58 0.09 1.72 -12.62
C GLN A 58 -0.30 2.30 -13.99
N GLU A 59 -1.59 2.41 -14.28
CA GLU A 59 -2.10 3.04 -15.50
C GLU A 59 -1.67 4.50 -15.61
N SER A 60 -1.77 5.27 -14.52
CA SER A 60 -1.33 6.67 -14.47
C SER A 60 0.18 6.82 -14.73
N THR A 61 1.00 5.89 -14.23
CA THR A 61 2.44 5.89 -14.50
C THR A 61 2.81 5.38 -15.89
N ALA A 62 2.05 4.46 -16.48
CA ALA A 62 2.31 3.91 -17.81
C ALA A 62 1.96 4.88 -18.94
N ASN A 63 0.98 5.77 -18.71
CA ASN A 63 0.59 6.83 -19.63
C ASN A 63 1.47 8.10 -19.53
N ARG A 64 2.59 8.05 -18.82
CA ARG A 64 3.53 9.16 -18.65
C ARG A 64 4.87 8.83 -19.29
#